data_AF-A0A2V9KEL0-F1
#
_entry.id   AF-A0A2V9KEL0-F1
#
_cell.length_a   1.000
_cell.length_b   1.000
_cell.length_c   1.000
_cell.angle_alpha   90.00
_cell.angle_beta   90.00
_cell.angle_gamma   90.00
#
_symmetry.space_group_name_H-M   'P 1'
#
loop_
_entity.id
_entity.type
_entity.pdbx_description
1 polymer ?
#
loop_
_entity_poly.entity_id
_entity_poly.type
_entity_poly.pdbx_seq_one_letter_code
_entity_poly.pdbx_strand_id
1 'polypeptide(L)'
;MNFSCLQIARLAERHIQRSARSRMSETQRNCQARLQCWPGSRTLRRALGFSLLEMMVSLVIFLIVMGTIMSALSRHQKLSQTTQLKAAMYLALRGATELMAQEIGQAGLVSLPTSPSPKINGTVTASSSAQTVNVNSVVSMFVGEKLLIDIGPKQETVTVSALSSSPSQMTAIFSNSHASGTAINVLGVIWNGVMSTSTATQLQLVGDINADGSLVYVHYDCDTTAGTLTRSTTTVTPSATSSNASQVLLNNLIANPGGTPCFLYTTQQSTFTQTLATGTGSQTMFQGVIPDVSISPGTVSVTAGMVTGTDNGSGNITGAGISSGTVNYTTGAISVTFSAAPSSGTAVTTTSRWNQTLITNVTITLSVETSTPDPQTGQYQKMTKSLLNLAPRNVMTALELANSAFMRRLQPTPPNLPLS
;
A
#
# COMPACT_ATOMS: atom_id res chain seq x y z
N MET A 1 -12.86 -12.97 30.43
CA MET A 1 -14.10 -12.15 30.40
C MET A 1 -14.00 -11.19 29.21
N ASN A 2 -14.53 -11.57 28.05
CA ASN A 2 -14.43 -10.82 26.80
C ASN A 2 -15.68 -9.96 26.62
N PHE A 3 -15.58 -8.65 26.86
CA PHE A 3 -16.60 -7.69 26.46
C PHE A 3 -16.30 -7.25 25.02
N SER A 4 -17.27 -7.41 24.11
CA SER A 4 -17.12 -6.94 22.73
C SER A 4 -17.09 -5.41 22.70
N CYS A 5 -16.39 -4.84 21.71
CA CYS A 5 -16.26 -3.39 21.53
C CYS A 5 -17.63 -2.68 21.48
N LEU A 6 -18.69 -3.39 21.05
CA LEU A 6 -20.07 -2.92 21.03
C LEU A 6 -20.69 -2.75 22.43
N GLN A 7 -20.27 -3.56 23.41
CA GLN A 7 -20.72 -3.43 24.80
C GLN A 7 -20.04 -2.25 25.51
N ILE A 8 -18.79 -1.93 25.16
CA ILE A 8 -18.08 -0.78 25.73
C ILE A 8 -18.68 0.54 25.21
N ALA A 9 -19.02 0.61 23.92
CA ALA A 9 -19.70 1.78 23.34
C ALA A 9 -21.08 2.04 23.99
N ARG A 10 -21.88 0.99 24.21
CA ARG A 10 -23.19 1.10 24.90
C ARG A 10 -23.08 1.42 26.41
N LEU A 11 -21.92 1.22 27.02
CA LEU A 11 -21.64 1.61 28.41
C LEU A 11 -21.19 3.07 28.49
N ALA A 12 -20.37 3.53 27.55
CA ALA A 12 -19.97 4.93 27.42
C ALA A 12 -21.18 5.85 27.15
N GLU A 13 -22.08 5.42 26.25
CA GLU A 13 -23.29 6.18 25.90
C GLU A 13 -24.26 6.29 27.09
N ARG A 14 -24.36 5.23 27.92
CA ARG A 14 -25.12 5.26 29.18
C ARG A 14 -24.49 6.14 30.25
N HIS A 15 -23.17 6.25 30.30
CA HIS A 15 -22.49 7.17 31.22
C HIS A 15 -22.68 8.64 30.81
N ILE A 16 -22.62 8.95 29.52
CA ILE A 16 -22.83 10.31 29.01
C ILE A 16 -24.28 10.76 29.25
N GLN A 17 -25.28 9.90 28.96
CA GLN A 17 -26.69 10.23 29.21
C GLN A 17 -27.03 10.37 30.71
N ARG A 18 -26.38 9.60 31.59
CA ARG A 18 -26.54 9.77 33.04
C ARG A 18 -25.92 11.08 33.54
N SER A 19 -24.79 11.50 32.98
CA SER A 19 -24.15 12.77 33.36
C SER A 19 -24.94 14.01 32.90
N ALA A 20 -25.60 13.94 31.74
CA ALA A 20 -26.47 15.01 31.24
C ALA A 20 -27.78 15.14 32.07
N ARG A 21 -28.37 14.02 32.51
CA ARG A 21 -29.58 14.06 33.37
C ARG A 21 -29.30 14.53 34.80
N SER A 22 -28.11 14.30 35.36
CA SER A 22 -27.82 14.77 36.72
C SER A 22 -27.63 16.29 36.77
N ARG A 23 -26.98 16.91 35.76
CA ARG A 23 -26.72 18.36 35.72
C ARG A 23 -27.96 19.22 35.44
N MET A 24 -28.97 18.73 34.70
CA MET A 24 -30.24 19.48 34.55
C MET A 24 -31.06 19.50 35.84
N SER A 25 -30.89 18.52 36.72
CA SER A 25 -31.69 18.42 37.96
C SER A 25 -31.22 19.32 39.10
N GLU A 26 -29.98 19.83 39.03
CA GLU A 26 -29.38 20.61 40.13
C GLU A 26 -29.57 22.12 39.92
N THR A 27 -29.53 22.59 38.67
CA THR A 27 -29.90 23.97 38.31
C THR A 27 -31.41 24.23 38.34
N GLN A 28 -32.27 23.23 38.06
CA GLN A 28 -33.72 23.39 38.26
C GLN A 28 -34.14 23.35 39.74
N ARG A 29 -33.41 22.64 40.61
CA ARG A 29 -33.73 22.58 42.05
C ARG A 29 -33.35 23.84 42.82
N ASN A 30 -32.31 24.57 42.39
CA ASN A 30 -31.95 25.84 43.03
C ASN A 30 -32.83 27.04 42.65
N CYS A 31 -33.69 26.93 41.62
CA CYS A 31 -34.66 27.98 41.30
C CYS A 31 -36.05 27.77 41.94
N GLN A 32 -36.36 26.59 42.50
CA GLN A 32 -37.65 26.34 43.15
C GLN A 32 -37.65 26.50 44.68
N ALA A 33 -36.48 26.61 45.32
CA ALA A 33 -36.39 26.73 46.78
C ALA A 33 -36.43 28.17 47.35
N ARG A 34 -36.63 29.20 46.51
CA ARG A 34 -36.71 30.61 46.96
C ARG A 34 -38.07 31.28 46.78
N LEU A 35 -39.12 30.50 46.48
CA LEU A 35 -40.51 30.95 46.46
C LEU A 35 -41.23 30.49 47.74
N GLN A 36 -40.71 30.92 48.90
CA GLN A 36 -41.45 30.87 50.16
C GLN A 36 -42.08 32.24 50.44
N CYS A 37 -43.40 32.21 50.51
CA CYS A 37 -44.35 33.15 51.10
C CYS A 37 -43.81 34.44 51.73
N TRP A 38 -44.15 35.57 51.12
CA TRP A 38 -44.24 36.87 51.80
C TRP A 38 -45.72 37.19 52.05
N PRO A 39 -46.21 37.19 53.31
CA PRO A 39 -47.50 37.74 53.65
C PRO A 39 -47.31 39.22 54.01
N GLY A 40 -47.72 40.14 53.14
CA GLY A 40 -47.49 41.56 53.40
C GLY A 40 -48.26 42.52 52.50
N SER A 41 -49.43 42.94 53.00
CA SER A 41 -50.15 44.18 52.66
C SER A 41 -50.59 44.39 51.20
N ARG A 42 -51.89 44.17 50.95
CA ARG A 42 -52.62 44.77 49.82
C ARG A 42 -52.71 46.29 50.04
N THR A 43 -51.73 47.03 49.54
CA THR A 43 -51.95 48.42 49.16
C THR A 43 -52.21 48.44 47.66
N LEU A 44 -53.45 48.79 47.28
CA LEU A 44 -53.81 49.11 45.89
C LEU A 44 -52.97 50.32 45.45
N ARG A 45 -51.76 50.06 44.95
CA ARG A 45 -51.04 51.04 44.15
C ARG A 45 -51.86 51.21 42.88
N ARG A 46 -52.38 52.43 42.68
CA ARG A 46 -52.87 52.88 41.38
C ARG A 46 -51.84 52.49 40.33
N ALA A 47 -52.25 51.66 39.38
CA ALA A 47 -51.46 51.35 38.20
C ALA A 47 -51.28 52.66 37.42
N LEU A 48 -50.16 53.33 37.66
CA LEU A 48 -49.68 54.39 36.78
C LEU A 48 -49.24 53.68 35.50
N GLY A 49 -49.95 53.92 34.41
CA GLY A 49 -49.55 53.41 33.10
C GLY A 49 -48.13 53.89 32.78
N PHE A 50 -47.35 53.03 32.11
CA PHE A 50 -46.02 53.41 31.63
C PHE A 50 -46.13 54.63 30.74
N SER A 51 -45.26 55.61 30.97
CA SER A 51 -45.10 56.74 30.06
C SER A 51 -44.62 56.22 28.71
N LEU A 52 -45.16 56.76 27.61
CA LEU A 52 -44.66 56.47 26.25
C LEU A 52 -43.14 56.66 26.15
N LEU A 53 -42.58 57.62 26.89
CA LEU A 53 -41.14 57.88 26.96
C LEU A 53 -40.36 56.65 27.50
N GLU A 54 -40.91 56.00 28.52
CA GLU A 54 -40.27 54.88 29.23
C GLU A 54 -40.26 53.61 28.37
N MET A 55 -41.32 53.40 27.59
CA MET A 55 -41.39 52.39 26.54
C MET A 55 -40.39 52.66 25.41
N MET A 56 -40.25 53.91 24.97
CA MET A 56 -39.27 54.26 23.93
C MET A 56 -37.83 54.02 24.39
N VAL A 57 -37.48 54.42 25.62
CA VAL A 57 -36.14 54.21 26.18
C VAL A 57 -35.83 52.71 26.33
N SER A 58 -36.78 51.92 26.82
CA SER A 58 -36.60 50.47 26.95
C SER A 58 -36.38 49.77 25.61
N LEU A 59 -37.09 50.20 24.56
CA LEU A 59 -36.98 49.64 23.21
C LEU A 59 -35.61 49.98 22.60
N VAL A 60 -35.11 51.20 22.80
CA VAL A 60 -33.76 51.60 22.36
C VAL A 60 -32.68 50.76 23.04
N ILE A 61 -32.74 50.57 24.36
CA ILE A 61 -31.77 49.74 25.09
C ILE A 61 -31.82 48.29 24.61
N PHE A 62 -33.03 47.74 24.41
CA PHE A 62 -33.21 46.38 23.92
C PHE A 62 -32.60 46.19 22.52
N LEU A 63 -32.79 47.13 21.60
CA LEU A 63 -32.21 47.06 20.25
C LEU A 63 -30.68 47.10 20.29
N ILE A 64 -30.08 47.92 21.15
CA ILE A 64 -28.62 47.97 21.31
C ILE A 64 -28.09 46.63 21.82
N VAL A 65 -28.70 46.07 22.87
CA VAL A 65 -28.29 44.77 23.44
C VAL A 65 -28.47 43.65 22.41
N MET A 66 -29.61 43.57 21.74
CA MET A 66 -29.83 42.55 20.70
C MET A 66 -28.89 42.71 19.51
N GLY A 67 -28.54 43.93 19.12
CA GLY A 67 -27.52 44.19 18.10
C GLY A 67 -26.17 43.56 18.46
N THR A 68 -25.74 43.70 19.72
CA THR A 68 -24.47 43.09 20.19
C THR A 68 -24.52 41.56 20.20
N ILE A 69 -25.63 40.97 20.65
CA ILE A 69 -25.82 39.51 20.68
C ILE A 69 -25.82 38.94 19.26
N MET A 70 -26.54 39.57 18.33
CA MET A 70 -26.59 39.13 16.93
C MET A 70 -25.22 39.22 16.26
N SER A 71 -24.43 40.26 16.56
CA SER A 71 -23.04 40.37 16.09
C SER A 71 -22.17 39.24 16.63
N ALA A 72 -22.27 38.93 17.92
CA ALA A 72 -21.53 37.83 18.54
C ALA A 72 -21.94 36.46 17.97
N LEU A 73 -23.24 36.24 17.77
CA LEU A 73 -23.78 35.02 17.18
C LEU A 73 -23.32 34.85 15.73
N SER A 74 -23.35 35.91 14.93
CA SER A 74 -22.85 35.90 13.55
C SER A 74 -21.37 35.50 13.48
N ARG A 75 -20.53 36.02 14.38
CA ARG A 75 -19.11 35.62 14.47
C ARG A 75 -18.96 34.14 14.83
N HIS A 76 -19.76 33.64 15.78
CA HIS A 76 -19.75 32.22 16.17
C HIS A 76 -20.22 31.29 15.04
N GLN A 77 -21.22 31.70 14.26
CA GLN A 77 -21.66 30.96 13.08
C GLN A 77 -20.54 30.85 12.04
N LYS A 78 -19.87 31.96 11.71
CA LYS A 78 -18.74 31.98 10.77
C LYS A 78 -17.58 31.10 11.25
N LEU A 79 -17.23 31.19 12.53
CA LEU A 79 -16.20 30.34 13.13
C LEU A 79 -16.57 28.86 13.01
N SER A 80 -17.81 28.51 13.32
CA SER A 80 -18.29 27.13 13.26
C SER A 80 -18.23 26.58 11.83
N GLN A 81 -18.67 27.36 10.84
CA GLN A 81 -18.55 27.00 9.41
C GLN A 81 -17.08 26.79 9.00
N THR A 82 -16.17 27.66 9.44
CA THR A 82 -14.74 27.53 9.18
C THR A 82 -14.19 26.21 9.73
N THR A 83 -14.55 25.86 10.96
CA THR A 83 -14.13 24.60 11.58
C THR A 83 -14.71 23.38 10.86
N GLN A 84 -15.95 23.44 10.38
CA GLN A 84 -16.58 22.36 9.61
C GLN A 84 -15.89 22.16 8.25
N LEU A 85 -15.61 23.23 7.51
CA LEU A 85 -14.91 23.17 6.22
C LEU A 85 -13.52 22.56 6.36
N LYS A 86 -12.75 23.02 7.37
CA LYS A 86 -11.45 22.43 7.68
C LYS A 86 -11.60 20.95 8.01
N ALA A 87 -12.48 20.60 8.95
CA ALA A 87 -12.69 19.21 9.35
C ALA A 87 -13.03 18.28 8.18
N ALA A 88 -13.94 18.70 7.28
CA ALA A 88 -14.29 17.92 6.09
C ALA A 88 -13.08 17.67 5.18
N MET A 89 -12.29 18.72 4.91
CA MET A 89 -11.06 18.62 4.13
C MET A 89 -10.02 17.69 4.80
N TYR A 90 -9.79 17.83 6.11
CA TYR A 90 -8.90 16.96 6.88
C TYR A 90 -9.33 15.49 6.81
N LEU A 91 -10.62 15.21 6.95
CA LEU A 91 -11.16 13.85 6.91
C LEU A 91 -11.01 13.22 5.53
N ALA A 92 -11.32 13.94 4.44
CA ALA A 92 -11.16 13.44 3.08
C ALA A 92 -9.69 13.15 2.75
N LEU A 93 -8.79 14.11 3.02
CA LEU A 93 -7.35 13.94 2.78
C LEU A 93 -6.77 12.81 3.63
N ARG A 94 -7.18 12.70 4.89
CA ARG A 94 -6.75 11.63 5.78
C ARG A 94 -7.26 10.27 5.29
N GLY A 95 -8.53 10.16 4.91
CA GLY A 95 -9.11 8.92 4.40
C GLY A 95 -8.40 8.43 3.13
N ALA A 96 -8.18 9.32 2.16
CA ALA A 96 -7.45 8.98 0.93
C ALA A 96 -6.01 8.54 1.20
N THR A 97 -5.30 9.25 2.10
CA THR A 97 -3.91 8.90 2.43
C THR A 97 -3.78 7.63 3.28
N GLU A 98 -4.72 7.36 4.17
CA GLU A 98 -4.77 6.10 4.94
C GLU A 98 -5.08 4.91 4.04
N LEU A 99 -6.03 5.07 3.10
CA LEU A 99 -6.31 4.04 2.09
C LEU A 99 -5.06 3.72 1.27
N MET A 100 -4.43 4.72 0.65
CA MET A 100 -3.19 4.51 -0.12
C MET A 100 -2.09 3.84 0.72
N ALA A 101 -1.89 4.27 1.97
CA ALA A 101 -0.88 3.69 2.84
C ALA A 101 -1.15 2.20 3.15
N GLN A 102 -2.41 1.82 3.35
CA GLN A 102 -2.79 0.43 3.54
C GLN A 102 -2.52 -0.40 2.28
N GLU A 103 -2.89 0.11 1.12
CA GLU A 103 -2.75 -0.59 -0.15
C GLU A 103 -1.28 -0.72 -0.58
N ILE A 104 -0.48 0.34 -0.43
CA ILE A 104 0.98 0.26 -0.61
C ILE A 104 1.55 -0.78 0.34
N GLY A 105 1.09 -0.82 1.59
CA GLY A 105 1.52 -1.82 2.57
C GLY A 105 1.23 -3.26 2.17
N GLN A 106 0.21 -3.51 1.34
CA GLN A 106 -0.17 -4.84 0.82
C GLN A 106 0.32 -5.11 -0.60
N ALA A 107 0.80 -4.10 -1.32
CA ALA A 107 1.28 -4.24 -2.68
C ALA A 107 2.33 -5.37 -2.78
N GLY A 108 2.13 -6.26 -3.76
CA GLY A 108 2.94 -7.46 -3.96
C GLY A 108 2.48 -8.71 -3.20
N LEU A 109 1.40 -8.63 -2.40
CA LEU A 109 0.80 -9.83 -1.80
C LEU A 109 0.27 -10.74 -2.89
N VAL A 110 0.49 -12.05 -2.76
CA VAL A 110 -0.10 -13.06 -3.63
C VAL A 110 -0.79 -14.10 -2.76
N SER A 111 -2.02 -14.40 -3.10
CA SER A 111 -2.87 -15.35 -2.39
C SER A 111 -3.89 -15.92 -3.36
N LEU A 112 -4.25 -17.18 -3.12
CA LEU A 112 -5.37 -17.81 -3.81
C LEU A 112 -6.63 -17.72 -2.93
N PRO A 113 -7.83 -17.75 -3.54
CA PRO A 113 -9.08 -17.80 -2.79
C PRO A 113 -9.11 -18.97 -1.80
N THR A 114 -9.63 -18.75 -0.60
CA THR A 114 -9.77 -19.81 0.41
C THR A 114 -11.10 -20.57 0.31
N SER A 115 -12.08 -20.02 -0.41
CA SER A 115 -13.41 -20.62 -0.57
C SER A 115 -14.04 -20.30 -1.94
N PRO A 116 -14.14 -21.27 -2.88
CA PRO A 116 -13.47 -22.57 -2.83
C PRO A 116 -11.96 -22.42 -3.04
N SER A 117 -11.16 -23.18 -2.29
CA SER A 117 -9.73 -23.26 -2.56
C SER A 117 -9.44 -23.99 -3.88
N PRO A 118 -8.48 -23.51 -4.69
CA PRO A 118 -8.14 -24.16 -5.95
C PRO A 118 -7.60 -25.57 -5.76
N LYS A 119 -8.11 -26.51 -6.57
CA LYS A 119 -7.78 -27.93 -6.57
C LYS A 119 -7.79 -28.47 -7.98
N ILE A 120 -6.95 -29.48 -8.21
CA ILE A 120 -7.00 -30.29 -9.43
C ILE A 120 -8.34 -31.03 -9.49
N ASN A 121 -9.04 -30.91 -10.62
CA ASN A 121 -10.35 -31.52 -10.89
C ASN A 121 -10.21 -32.65 -11.93
N GLY A 122 -9.47 -33.69 -11.59
CA GLY A 122 -9.10 -34.79 -12.48
C GLY A 122 -7.80 -35.46 -12.04
N THR A 123 -7.21 -36.30 -12.87
CA THR A 123 -5.86 -36.84 -12.60
C THR A 123 -4.86 -36.21 -13.56
N VAL A 124 -3.63 -36.01 -13.09
CA VAL A 124 -2.50 -35.57 -13.91
C VAL A 124 -1.37 -36.56 -13.75
N THR A 125 -0.71 -36.91 -14.85
CA THR A 125 0.39 -37.87 -14.88
C THR A 125 1.69 -37.14 -15.18
N ALA A 126 2.75 -37.44 -14.42
CA ALA A 126 4.07 -36.86 -14.60
C ALA A 126 4.51 -36.87 -16.09
N SER A 127 5.02 -35.74 -16.56
CA SER A 127 5.44 -35.52 -17.94
C SER A 127 6.44 -34.37 -18.02
N SER A 128 7.42 -34.49 -18.92
CA SER A 128 8.35 -33.40 -19.26
C SER A 128 7.74 -32.38 -20.24
N SER A 129 6.61 -32.71 -20.87
CA SER A 129 5.83 -31.82 -21.72
C SER A 129 4.67 -31.19 -20.95
N ALA A 130 4.31 -29.96 -21.32
CA ALA A 130 3.21 -29.24 -20.70
C ALA A 130 1.87 -29.95 -20.93
N GLN A 131 1.05 -30.03 -19.88
CA GLN A 131 -0.26 -30.68 -19.87
C GLN A 131 -1.33 -29.70 -19.42
N THR A 132 -2.49 -29.75 -20.08
CA THR A 132 -3.68 -29.00 -19.67
C THR A 132 -4.51 -29.85 -18.71
N VAL A 133 -4.76 -29.31 -17.53
CA VAL A 133 -5.44 -29.99 -16.42
C VAL A 133 -6.66 -29.17 -16.02
N ASN A 134 -7.79 -29.86 -15.82
CA ASN A 134 -8.99 -29.24 -15.27
C ASN A 134 -8.77 -28.88 -13.81
N VAL A 135 -9.17 -27.68 -13.41
CA VAL A 135 -9.19 -27.23 -12.02
C VAL A 135 -10.58 -26.73 -11.65
N ASN A 136 -10.89 -26.70 -10.36
CA ASN A 136 -12.18 -26.18 -9.90
C ASN A 136 -12.28 -24.64 -9.97
N SER A 137 -11.16 -23.93 -10.04
CA SER A 137 -11.08 -22.47 -10.14
C SER A 137 -9.70 -22.04 -10.63
N VAL A 138 -9.67 -21.04 -11.52
CA VAL A 138 -8.46 -20.29 -11.93
C VAL A 138 -8.50 -18.84 -11.45
N VAL A 139 -9.40 -18.51 -10.52
CA VAL A 139 -9.52 -17.15 -9.98
C VAL A 139 -8.22 -16.75 -9.29
N SER A 140 -7.77 -15.53 -9.57
CA SER A 140 -6.50 -14.97 -9.08
C SER A 140 -5.24 -15.67 -9.55
N MET A 141 -5.36 -16.63 -10.47
CA MET A 141 -4.22 -17.22 -11.15
C MET A 141 -3.85 -16.43 -12.40
N PHE A 142 -2.57 -16.41 -12.74
CA PHE A 142 -2.07 -15.76 -13.95
C PHE A 142 -0.99 -16.58 -14.67
N VAL A 143 -0.80 -16.32 -15.97
CA VAL A 143 0.24 -16.99 -16.75
C VAL A 143 1.62 -16.54 -16.27
N GLY A 144 2.53 -17.48 -16.06
CA GLY A 144 3.85 -17.27 -15.46
C GLY A 144 3.87 -17.46 -13.94
N GLU A 145 2.72 -17.57 -13.28
CA GLU A 145 2.65 -17.79 -11.84
C GLU A 145 3.29 -19.14 -11.44
N LYS A 146 4.01 -19.13 -10.33
CA LYS A 146 4.61 -20.32 -9.70
C LYS A 146 3.69 -20.84 -8.61
N LEU A 147 3.05 -21.97 -8.84
CA LEU A 147 2.09 -22.58 -7.93
C LEU A 147 2.70 -23.81 -7.25
N LEU A 148 2.38 -24.00 -5.98
CA LEU A 148 2.74 -25.16 -5.19
C LEU A 148 1.61 -26.19 -5.28
N ILE A 149 1.88 -27.32 -5.91
CA ILE A 149 0.92 -28.41 -6.08
C ILE A 149 1.20 -29.46 -5.02
N ASP A 150 0.14 -29.93 -4.36
CA ASP A 150 0.18 -30.89 -3.25
C ASP A 150 0.82 -30.33 -1.95
N ILE A 151 0.44 -30.93 -0.84
CA ILE A 151 1.00 -30.70 0.51
C ILE A 151 1.71 -31.95 1.06
N GLY A 152 1.67 -33.06 0.31
CA GLY A 152 2.26 -34.34 0.65
C GLY A 152 3.61 -34.61 -0.01
N PRO A 153 4.02 -35.90 -0.11
CA PRO A 153 5.34 -36.30 -0.60
C PRO A 153 5.57 -36.03 -2.09
N LYS A 154 4.52 -35.73 -2.86
CA LYS A 154 4.61 -35.39 -4.28
C LYS A 154 4.61 -33.88 -4.53
N GLN A 155 4.79 -33.08 -3.49
CA GLN A 155 4.81 -31.63 -3.59
C GLN A 155 5.81 -31.15 -4.66
N GLU A 156 5.35 -30.25 -5.52
CA GLU A 156 6.19 -29.61 -6.53
C GLU A 156 5.76 -28.17 -6.81
N THR A 157 6.68 -27.37 -7.33
CA THR A 157 6.39 -26.01 -7.82
C THR A 157 6.27 -26.05 -9.34
N VAL A 158 5.09 -25.72 -9.86
CA VAL A 158 4.81 -25.67 -11.29
C VAL A 158 4.70 -24.22 -11.75
N THR A 159 5.16 -23.92 -12.95
CA THR A 159 4.95 -22.61 -13.58
C THR A 159 3.80 -22.72 -14.56
N VAL A 160 2.81 -21.85 -14.42
CA VAL A 160 1.62 -21.82 -15.29
C VAL A 160 1.99 -21.27 -16.66
N SER A 161 1.74 -22.03 -17.73
CA SER A 161 1.99 -21.60 -19.11
C SER A 161 0.75 -21.10 -19.84
N ALA A 162 -0.44 -21.56 -19.46
CA ALA A 162 -1.72 -21.05 -19.97
C ALA A 162 -2.83 -21.24 -18.94
N LEU A 163 -3.86 -20.39 -19.04
CA LEU A 163 -5.08 -20.46 -18.22
C LEU A 163 -6.31 -20.28 -19.11
N SER A 164 -7.38 -21.01 -18.80
CA SER A 164 -8.72 -20.76 -19.31
C SER A 164 -9.69 -20.70 -18.15
N SER A 165 -10.62 -19.74 -18.17
CA SER A 165 -11.70 -19.63 -17.18
C SER A 165 -12.96 -20.39 -17.57
N SER A 166 -13.08 -20.82 -18.84
CA SER A 166 -14.25 -21.54 -19.36
C SER A 166 -13.85 -22.59 -20.41
N PRO A 167 -13.76 -23.89 -20.04
CA PRO A 167 -13.79 -24.42 -18.68
C PRO A 167 -12.54 -23.98 -17.88
N SER A 168 -12.62 -24.03 -16.55
CA SER A 168 -11.48 -23.71 -15.67
C SER A 168 -10.34 -24.73 -15.86
N GLN A 169 -9.28 -24.30 -16.55
CA GLN A 169 -8.15 -25.14 -16.91
C GLN A 169 -6.83 -24.39 -16.71
N MET A 170 -5.81 -25.13 -16.27
CA MET A 170 -4.44 -24.64 -16.21
C MET A 170 -3.53 -25.54 -17.05
N THR A 171 -2.59 -24.95 -17.75
CA THR A 171 -1.54 -25.68 -18.45
C THR A 171 -0.22 -25.46 -17.73
N ALA A 172 0.49 -26.54 -17.40
CA ALA A 172 1.80 -26.50 -16.77
C ALA A 172 2.55 -27.82 -17.02
N ILE A 173 3.84 -27.86 -16.70
CA ILE A 173 4.62 -29.11 -16.65
C ILE A 173 4.55 -29.65 -15.23
N PHE A 174 4.13 -30.92 -15.09
CA PHE A 174 4.04 -31.62 -13.81
C PHE A 174 5.09 -32.74 -13.77
N SER A 175 6.05 -32.64 -12.87
CA SER A 175 7.08 -33.67 -12.67
C SER A 175 6.55 -34.84 -11.85
N ASN A 176 5.48 -34.64 -11.07
CA ASN A 176 4.82 -35.67 -10.27
C ASN A 176 3.38 -35.90 -10.74
N SER A 177 2.89 -37.13 -10.57
CA SER A 177 1.48 -37.46 -10.85
C SER A 177 0.60 -37.13 -9.65
N HIS A 178 -0.47 -36.35 -9.87
CA HIS A 178 -1.43 -35.93 -8.84
C HIS A 178 -2.84 -36.46 -9.11
N ALA A 179 -3.59 -36.69 -8.04
CA ALA A 179 -4.96 -37.17 -8.11
C ALA A 179 -5.97 -36.01 -8.06
N SER A 180 -7.24 -36.33 -8.30
CA SER A 180 -8.31 -35.34 -8.16
C SER A 180 -8.45 -34.91 -6.70
N GLY A 181 -8.67 -33.62 -6.48
CA GLY A 181 -8.74 -33.02 -5.16
C GLY A 181 -7.39 -32.58 -4.58
N THR A 182 -6.27 -32.81 -5.26
CA THR A 182 -4.96 -32.28 -4.85
C THR A 182 -5.02 -30.75 -4.78
N ALA A 183 -4.55 -30.20 -3.66
CA ALA A 183 -4.57 -28.77 -3.40
C ALA A 183 -3.56 -28.01 -4.26
N ILE A 184 -3.95 -26.81 -4.68
CA ILE A 184 -3.10 -25.84 -5.36
C ILE A 184 -2.95 -24.65 -4.41
N ASN A 185 -1.71 -24.33 -4.06
CA ASN A 185 -1.36 -23.20 -3.21
C ASN A 185 -0.43 -22.25 -3.96
N VAL A 186 -0.29 -21.02 -3.45
CA VAL A 186 0.72 -20.08 -3.91
C VAL A 186 1.66 -19.74 -2.75
N LEU A 187 2.95 -19.61 -3.06
CA LEU A 187 3.95 -19.16 -2.10
C LEU A 187 4.71 -17.97 -2.67
N GLY A 188 5.18 -17.11 -1.77
CA GLY A 188 6.04 -16.00 -2.14
C GLY A 188 5.30 -14.68 -2.27
N VAL A 189 5.85 -13.80 -3.10
CA VAL A 189 5.38 -12.43 -3.30
C VAL A 189 5.64 -11.98 -4.74
N ILE A 190 4.82 -11.06 -5.24
CA ILE A 190 5.08 -10.38 -6.52
C ILE A 190 6.12 -9.30 -6.28
N TRP A 191 7.27 -9.41 -6.93
CA TRP A 191 8.38 -8.48 -6.72
C TRP A 191 8.08 -7.05 -7.19
N ASN A 192 7.27 -6.91 -8.25
CA ASN A 192 6.85 -5.62 -8.83
C ASN A 192 5.52 -5.15 -8.23
N GLY A 193 5.30 -5.37 -6.93
CA GLY A 193 4.05 -5.05 -6.25
C GLY A 193 3.65 -3.58 -6.35
N VAL A 194 4.62 -2.68 -6.19
CA VAL A 194 4.53 -1.31 -6.70
C VAL A 194 5.22 -1.31 -8.06
N MET A 195 4.47 -0.98 -9.10
CA MET A 195 4.95 -1.19 -10.46
C MET A 195 6.00 -0.16 -10.87
N SER A 196 7.05 -0.62 -11.54
CA SER A 196 8.11 0.22 -12.12
C SER A 196 7.61 1.24 -13.16
N THR A 197 6.39 1.08 -13.68
CA THR A 197 5.71 2.01 -14.59
C THR A 197 5.02 3.17 -13.87
N SER A 198 5.01 3.19 -12.53
CA SER A 198 4.52 4.31 -11.73
C SER A 198 5.33 5.58 -12.00
N THR A 199 4.68 6.75 -11.94
CA THR A 199 5.26 8.05 -12.26
C THR A 199 4.98 9.07 -11.16
N ALA A 200 5.53 10.28 -11.28
CA ALA A 200 5.34 11.37 -10.32
C ALA A 200 3.85 11.71 -10.02
N THR A 201 2.95 11.38 -10.95
CA THR A 201 1.49 11.61 -10.84
C THR A 201 0.68 10.33 -10.79
N GLN A 202 1.30 9.16 -10.98
CA GLN A 202 0.58 7.88 -11.04
C GLN A 202 1.20 6.83 -10.14
N LEU A 203 0.39 6.26 -9.24
CA LEU A 203 0.79 5.12 -8.41
C LEU A 203 0.05 3.87 -8.89
N GLN A 204 0.82 2.88 -9.33
CA GLN A 204 0.30 1.63 -9.86
C GLN A 204 0.73 0.47 -8.94
N LEU A 205 -0.26 -0.27 -8.46
CA LEU A 205 -0.08 -1.36 -7.50
C LEU A 205 -0.69 -2.64 -8.06
N VAL A 206 -0.05 -3.78 -7.77
CA VAL A 206 -0.60 -5.11 -8.02
C VAL A 206 -0.43 -5.98 -6.79
N GLY A 207 -1.44 -6.77 -6.48
CA GLY A 207 -1.42 -7.73 -5.38
C GLY A 207 -2.81 -8.09 -4.90
N ASP A 208 -2.89 -8.99 -3.93
CA ASP A 208 -4.10 -9.17 -3.13
C ASP A 208 -4.20 -8.01 -2.12
N ILE A 209 -4.59 -6.85 -2.62
CA ILE A 209 -4.61 -5.59 -1.85
C ILE A 209 -5.62 -5.66 -0.70
N ASN A 210 -6.70 -6.43 -0.89
CA ASN A 210 -7.78 -6.57 0.09
C ASN A 210 -7.56 -7.75 1.06
N ALA A 211 -6.54 -8.58 0.84
CA ALA A 211 -6.30 -9.83 1.55
C ALA A 211 -7.51 -10.80 1.52
N ASP A 212 -8.24 -10.81 0.40
CA ASP A 212 -9.45 -11.63 0.20
C ASP A 212 -9.23 -12.81 -0.77
N GLY A 213 -7.99 -12.99 -1.25
CA GLY A 213 -7.61 -13.98 -2.24
C GLY A 213 -7.90 -13.53 -3.67
N SER A 214 -8.30 -12.27 -3.91
CA SER A 214 -8.46 -11.67 -5.23
C SER A 214 -7.24 -10.84 -5.60
N LEU A 215 -6.53 -11.23 -6.65
CA LEU A 215 -5.48 -10.40 -7.22
C LEU A 215 -6.10 -9.18 -7.91
N VAL A 216 -5.67 -7.97 -7.54
CA VAL A 216 -6.17 -6.72 -8.13
C VAL A 216 -5.03 -5.82 -8.61
N TYR A 217 -5.32 -5.05 -9.65
CA TYR A 217 -4.54 -3.92 -10.11
C TYR A 217 -5.22 -2.64 -9.63
N VAL A 218 -4.48 -1.81 -8.89
CA VAL A 218 -4.96 -0.52 -8.41
C VAL A 218 -4.13 0.58 -9.06
N HIS A 219 -4.80 1.55 -9.65
CA HIS A 219 -4.16 2.70 -10.27
C HIS A 219 -4.73 3.99 -9.70
N TYR A 220 -3.85 4.79 -9.10
CA TYR A 220 -4.13 6.15 -8.67
C TYR A 220 -3.60 7.13 -9.70
N ASP A 221 -4.41 8.11 -10.04
CA ASP A 221 -4.02 9.22 -10.91
C ASP A 221 -4.22 10.55 -10.16
N CYS A 222 -3.13 11.28 -10.02
CA CYS A 222 -3.05 12.56 -9.32
C CYS A 222 -2.97 13.69 -10.34
N ASP A 223 -4.11 14.30 -10.65
CA ASP A 223 -4.20 15.42 -11.57
C ASP A 223 -4.48 16.71 -10.81
N THR A 224 -3.43 17.48 -10.54
CA THR A 224 -3.53 18.79 -9.89
C THR A 224 -4.09 19.88 -10.80
N THR A 225 -4.21 19.62 -12.11
CA THR A 225 -4.80 20.53 -13.09
C THR A 225 -6.31 20.35 -13.14
N ALA A 226 -6.77 19.10 -13.22
CA ALA A 226 -8.19 18.76 -13.05
C ALA A 226 -8.68 18.93 -11.60
N GLY A 227 -7.75 19.00 -10.64
CA GLY A 227 -8.04 19.14 -9.22
C GLY A 227 -8.54 17.85 -8.57
N THR A 228 -8.17 16.69 -9.13
CA THR A 228 -8.68 15.39 -8.71
C THR A 228 -7.57 14.40 -8.37
N LEU A 229 -7.80 13.62 -7.30
CA LEU A 229 -7.13 12.34 -7.10
C LEU A 229 -8.14 11.25 -7.39
N THR A 230 -7.86 10.39 -8.37
CA THR A 230 -8.74 9.27 -8.73
C THR A 230 -8.09 7.93 -8.41
N ARG A 231 -8.91 6.90 -8.22
CA ARG A 231 -8.51 5.53 -7.94
C ARG A 231 -9.36 4.57 -8.75
N SER A 232 -8.74 3.70 -9.53
CA SER A 232 -9.38 2.55 -10.16
C SER A 232 -8.93 1.24 -9.49
N THR A 233 -9.78 0.22 -9.53
CA THR A 233 -9.45 -1.12 -9.06
C THR A 233 -10.02 -2.14 -10.01
N THR A 234 -9.15 -2.98 -10.54
CA THR A 234 -9.49 -3.97 -11.54
C THR A 234 -9.00 -5.33 -11.09
N THR A 235 -9.91 -6.31 -11.00
CA THR A 235 -9.51 -7.68 -10.73
C THR A 235 -8.64 -8.20 -11.86
N VAL A 236 -7.46 -8.73 -11.52
CA VAL A 236 -6.54 -9.30 -12.49
C VAL A 236 -7.10 -10.66 -12.90
N THR A 237 -7.44 -10.79 -14.17
CA THR A 237 -7.89 -12.05 -14.79
C THR A 237 -7.09 -12.27 -16.07
N PRO A 238 -7.00 -13.51 -16.58
CA PRO A 238 -6.27 -13.81 -17.82
C PRO A 238 -6.73 -12.97 -19.03
N SER A 239 -7.97 -12.46 -19.03
CA SER A 239 -8.57 -11.67 -20.09
C SER A 239 -8.63 -10.16 -19.81
N ALA A 240 -8.12 -9.68 -18.67
CA ALA A 240 -8.15 -8.26 -18.34
C ALA A 240 -7.15 -7.50 -19.23
N THR A 241 -7.65 -6.52 -19.99
CA THR A 241 -6.84 -5.67 -20.90
C THR A 241 -7.00 -4.18 -20.65
N SER A 242 -7.99 -3.77 -19.84
CA SER A 242 -8.27 -2.37 -19.52
C SER A 242 -8.67 -2.21 -18.05
N SER A 243 -8.44 -1.02 -17.51
CA SER A 243 -8.82 -0.67 -16.15
C SER A 243 -10.34 -0.46 -16.02
N ASN A 244 -10.88 -0.79 -14.85
CA ASN A 244 -12.22 -0.36 -14.46
C ASN A 244 -12.28 1.16 -14.32
N ALA A 245 -13.50 1.71 -14.40
CA ALA A 245 -13.72 3.14 -14.24
C ALA A 245 -13.17 3.66 -12.89
N SER A 246 -12.44 4.77 -12.94
CA SER A 246 -11.86 5.42 -11.77
C SER A 246 -12.93 6.12 -10.92
N GLN A 247 -12.76 6.07 -9.61
CA GLN A 247 -13.53 6.82 -8.62
C GLN A 247 -12.74 8.02 -8.14
N VAL A 248 -13.41 9.16 -7.96
CA VAL A 248 -12.78 10.37 -7.41
C VAL A 248 -12.69 10.25 -5.89
N LEU A 249 -11.46 10.25 -5.37
CA LEU A 249 -11.20 10.23 -3.92
C LEU A 249 -11.10 11.64 -3.35
N LEU A 250 -10.50 12.56 -4.10
CA LEU A 250 -10.41 13.98 -3.78
C LEU A 250 -10.78 14.78 -5.03
N ASN A 251 -11.53 15.86 -4.87
CA ASN A 251 -12.00 16.73 -5.96
C ASN A 251 -11.63 18.21 -5.76
N ASN A 252 -10.73 18.46 -4.82
CA ASN A 252 -10.26 19.77 -4.39
C ASN A 252 -8.72 19.77 -4.28
N LEU A 253 -8.06 18.95 -5.11
CA LEU A 253 -6.63 18.81 -5.15
C LEU A 253 -6.00 20.06 -5.79
N ILE A 254 -4.88 20.51 -5.26
CA ILE A 254 -4.09 21.62 -5.81
C ILE A 254 -2.63 21.18 -5.97
N ALA A 255 -1.88 21.93 -6.78
CA ALA A 255 -0.45 21.72 -6.91
C ALA A 255 0.25 21.77 -5.54
N ASN A 256 1.14 20.82 -5.30
CA ASN A 256 1.90 20.79 -4.06
C ASN A 256 2.88 21.97 -3.98
N PRO A 257 3.13 22.50 -2.77
CA PRO A 257 4.14 23.53 -2.57
C PRO A 257 5.51 23.14 -3.15
N GLY A 258 6.20 24.11 -3.74
CA GLY A 258 7.53 23.92 -4.32
C GLY A 258 7.58 23.03 -5.56
N GLY A 259 6.44 22.67 -6.16
CA GLY A 259 6.39 21.77 -7.33
C GLY A 259 6.67 20.31 -6.98
N THR A 260 6.51 19.93 -5.70
CA THR A 260 6.73 18.56 -5.25
C THR A 260 5.76 17.59 -5.95
N PRO A 261 6.23 16.46 -6.51
CA PRO A 261 5.33 15.51 -7.17
C PRO A 261 4.37 14.86 -6.16
N CYS A 262 3.26 14.31 -6.64
CA CYS A 262 2.32 13.61 -5.78
C CYS A 262 2.95 12.35 -5.18
N PHE A 263 3.74 11.66 -6.01
CA PHE A 263 4.44 10.44 -5.65
C PHE A 263 5.94 10.57 -5.94
N LEU A 264 6.74 10.07 -5.01
CA LEU A 264 8.19 9.90 -5.18
C LEU A 264 8.57 8.48 -4.78
N TYR A 265 9.41 7.85 -5.59
CA TYR A 265 9.79 6.45 -5.43
C TYR A 265 11.26 6.33 -5.08
N THR A 266 11.59 5.51 -4.09
CA THR A 266 12.95 5.03 -3.88
C THR A 266 13.05 3.62 -4.39
N THR A 267 14.07 3.36 -5.20
CA THR A 267 14.31 2.07 -5.80
C THR A 267 15.55 1.40 -5.20
N GLN A 268 15.54 0.07 -5.16
CA GLN A 268 16.68 -0.75 -4.78
C GLN A 268 16.78 -1.97 -5.70
N GLN A 269 18.01 -2.45 -5.89
CA GLN A 269 18.32 -3.63 -6.68
C GLN A 269 18.91 -4.70 -5.77
N SER A 270 18.45 -5.93 -5.90
CA SER A 270 18.99 -7.05 -5.12
C SER A 270 20.46 -7.26 -5.46
N THR A 271 21.28 -7.47 -4.44
CA THR A 271 22.69 -7.80 -4.56
C THR A 271 22.93 -9.13 -3.87
N PHE A 272 23.37 -10.11 -4.64
CA PHE A 272 23.68 -11.44 -4.15
C PHE A 272 25.19 -11.63 -4.06
N THR A 273 25.68 -12.12 -2.93
CA THR A 273 27.09 -12.44 -2.73
C THR A 273 27.24 -13.87 -2.25
N GLN A 274 28.09 -14.64 -2.91
CA GLN A 274 28.43 -16.01 -2.50
C GLN A 274 29.94 -16.22 -2.49
N THR A 275 30.39 -17.22 -1.72
CA THR A 275 31.74 -17.75 -1.85
C THR A 275 31.72 -18.83 -2.92
N LEU A 276 32.43 -18.59 -4.03
CA LEU A 276 32.58 -19.52 -5.14
C LEU A 276 33.50 -20.69 -4.77
N ALA A 277 34.60 -20.38 -4.08
CA ALA A 277 35.60 -21.35 -3.65
C ALA A 277 36.50 -20.76 -2.54
N THR A 278 37.35 -21.59 -1.95
CA THR A 278 38.44 -21.15 -1.08
C THR A 278 39.77 -21.37 -1.81
N GLY A 279 40.62 -20.34 -1.84
CA GLY A 279 41.95 -20.41 -2.42
C GLY A 279 42.79 -21.50 -1.75
N THR A 280 43.60 -22.19 -2.55
CA THR A 280 44.47 -23.28 -2.10
C THR A 280 45.94 -22.91 -2.07
N GLY A 281 46.29 -21.69 -2.51
CA GLY A 281 47.68 -21.27 -2.72
C GLY A 281 48.33 -21.78 -4.01
N SER A 282 47.68 -22.71 -4.73
CA SER A 282 48.22 -23.32 -5.95
C SER A 282 47.27 -23.29 -7.15
N GLN A 283 45.95 -23.26 -6.93
CA GLN A 283 44.96 -23.21 -8.00
C GLN A 283 44.70 -21.76 -8.44
N THR A 284 44.74 -21.51 -9.75
CA THR A 284 44.46 -20.20 -10.35
C THR A 284 43.07 -20.10 -10.99
N MET A 285 42.49 -21.22 -11.40
CA MET A 285 41.17 -21.26 -12.06
C MET A 285 40.09 -21.71 -11.08
N PHE A 286 39.01 -20.92 -11.00
CA PHE A 286 37.83 -21.22 -10.21
C PHE A 286 36.58 -21.12 -11.09
N GLN A 287 35.69 -22.10 -10.93
CA GLN A 287 34.46 -22.20 -11.71
C GLN A 287 33.29 -22.48 -10.76
N GLY A 288 32.10 -22.05 -11.16
CA GLY A 288 30.88 -22.41 -10.47
C GLY A 288 29.67 -21.78 -11.12
N VAL A 289 28.57 -21.76 -10.37
CA VAL A 289 27.29 -21.23 -10.84
C VAL A 289 26.78 -20.25 -9.80
N ILE A 290 26.34 -19.08 -10.26
CA ILE A 290 25.56 -18.14 -9.46
C ILE A 290 24.09 -18.59 -9.54
N PRO A 291 23.47 -19.02 -8.43
CA PRO A 291 22.19 -19.72 -8.45
C PRO A 291 21.00 -18.85 -8.86
N ASP A 292 20.13 -19.39 -9.71
CA ASP A 292 18.75 -18.96 -10.00
C ASP A 292 18.52 -17.47 -10.33
N VAL A 293 19.55 -16.68 -10.67
CA VAL A 293 19.39 -15.24 -10.96
C VAL A 293 19.45 -14.93 -12.45
N SER A 294 18.44 -14.21 -12.93
CA SER A 294 18.58 -13.35 -14.11
C SER A 294 19.59 -12.25 -13.78
N ILE A 295 20.88 -12.52 -14.01
CA ILE A 295 21.97 -11.60 -13.67
C ILE A 295 21.86 -10.34 -14.55
N SER A 296 21.97 -9.16 -13.94
CA SER A 296 22.09 -7.90 -14.68
C SER A 296 23.47 -7.81 -15.34
N PRO A 297 23.57 -7.71 -16.68
CA PRO A 297 24.87 -7.59 -17.36
C PRO A 297 25.69 -6.42 -16.82
N GLY A 298 26.98 -6.64 -16.58
CA GLY A 298 27.93 -5.63 -16.09
C GLY A 298 27.94 -5.45 -14.57
N THR A 299 27.19 -6.28 -13.83
CA THR A 299 27.09 -6.17 -12.37
C THR A 299 27.86 -7.23 -11.60
N VAL A 300 28.47 -8.19 -12.29
CA VAL A 300 29.21 -9.28 -11.66
C VAL A 300 30.61 -8.81 -11.28
N SER A 301 31.00 -9.07 -10.04
CA SER A 301 32.34 -8.81 -9.53
C SER A 301 32.85 -10.05 -8.81
N VAL A 302 34.12 -10.39 -9.01
CA VAL A 302 34.82 -11.46 -8.31
C VAL A 302 35.93 -10.85 -7.49
N THR A 303 36.03 -11.21 -6.21
CA THR A 303 37.10 -10.73 -5.33
C THR A 303 37.77 -11.91 -4.64
N ALA A 304 39.10 -11.92 -4.61
CA ALA A 304 39.91 -12.84 -3.83
C ALA A 304 41.07 -12.07 -3.19
N GLY A 305 40.98 -11.79 -1.89
CA GLY A 305 41.93 -10.92 -1.20
C GLY A 305 41.88 -9.49 -1.76
N MET A 306 43.00 -9.01 -2.31
CA MET A 306 43.09 -7.68 -2.95
C MET A 306 42.82 -7.70 -4.46
N VAL A 307 42.65 -8.87 -5.07
CA VAL A 307 42.39 -9.00 -6.51
C VAL A 307 40.89 -8.92 -6.75
N THR A 308 40.47 -7.97 -7.59
CA THR A 308 39.07 -7.82 -8.02
C THR A 308 38.98 -7.85 -9.54
N GLY A 309 38.11 -8.72 -10.05
CA GLY A 309 37.68 -8.76 -11.44
C GLY A 309 36.25 -8.24 -11.57
N THR A 310 36.00 -7.42 -12.58
CA THR A 310 34.69 -6.85 -12.90
C THR A 310 34.23 -7.28 -14.28
N ASP A 311 32.96 -7.65 -14.38
CA ASP A 311 32.29 -7.93 -15.64
C ASP A 311 32.09 -6.64 -16.47
N ASN A 312 32.30 -6.75 -17.78
CA ASN A 312 32.21 -5.65 -18.73
C ASN A 312 30.83 -5.53 -19.41
N GLY A 313 29.83 -6.32 -18.99
CA GLY A 313 28.50 -6.31 -19.60
C GLY A 313 28.38 -7.22 -20.82
N SER A 314 29.48 -7.72 -21.37
CA SER A 314 29.51 -8.67 -22.48
C SER A 314 29.84 -10.09 -22.04
N GLY A 315 29.87 -10.36 -20.73
CA GLY A 315 30.14 -11.68 -20.17
C GLY A 315 31.62 -11.97 -19.98
N ASN A 316 32.50 -10.95 -20.08
CA ASN A 316 33.93 -11.08 -19.81
C ASN A 316 34.28 -10.37 -18.49
N ILE A 317 35.02 -11.06 -17.64
CA ILE A 317 35.50 -10.52 -16.35
C ILE A 317 36.96 -10.13 -16.50
N THR A 318 37.26 -8.87 -16.20
CA THR A 318 38.60 -8.28 -16.34
C THR A 318 38.99 -7.53 -15.07
N GLY A 319 40.28 -7.41 -14.79
CA GLY A 319 40.77 -6.70 -13.61
C GLY A 319 42.25 -6.97 -13.36
N ALA A 320 42.92 -6.10 -12.61
CA ALA A 320 44.30 -6.32 -12.23
C ALA A 320 44.39 -7.61 -11.41
N GLY A 321 45.22 -8.56 -11.85
CA GLY A 321 45.35 -9.87 -11.21
C GLY A 321 44.47 -10.97 -11.83
N ILE A 322 43.61 -10.66 -12.81
CA ILE A 322 42.78 -11.62 -13.55
C ILE A 322 43.38 -11.84 -14.95
N SER A 323 43.71 -13.10 -15.28
CA SER A 323 44.22 -13.48 -16.60
C SER A 323 43.08 -13.65 -17.62
N SER A 324 41.96 -14.23 -17.18
CA SER A 324 40.75 -14.39 -17.98
C SER A 324 39.55 -14.64 -17.06
N GLY A 325 38.35 -14.35 -17.53
CA GLY A 325 37.14 -14.75 -16.84
C GLY A 325 35.90 -14.52 -17.69
N THR A 326 34.88 -15.35 -17.46
CA THR A 326 33.62 -15.31 -18.19
C THR A 326 32.45 -15.48 -17.24
N VAL A 327 31.31 -14.89 -17.60
CA VAL A 327 30.02 -15.13 -16.96
C VAL A 327 28.93 -15.28 -18.02
N ASN A 328 28.08 -16.28 -17.84
CA ASN A 328 26.89 -16.48 -18.65
C ASN A 328 25.67 -16.01 -17.85
N TYR A 329 25.04 -14.92 -18.28
CA TYR A 329 23.91 -14.31 -17.56
C TYR A 329 22.63 -15.16 -17.55
N THR A 330 22.51 -16.13 -18.45
CA THR A 330 21.34 -17.02 -18.56
C THR A 330 21.47 -18.24 -17.66
N THR A 331 22.66 -18.83 -17.60
CA THR A 331 22.91 -20.04 -16.80
C THR A 331 23.52 -19.76 -15.44
N GLY A 332 24.02 -18.53 -15.22
CA GLY A 332 24.78 -18.16 -14.04
C GLY A 332 26.19 -18.78 -13.98
N ALA A 333 26.60 -19.54 -14.99
CA ALA A 333 27.93 -20.15 -15.04
C ALA A 333 29.01 -19.07 -15.07
N ILE A 334 29.96 -19.16 -14.14
CA ILE A 334 31.06 -18.23 -13.99
C ILE A 334 32.39 -19.00 -13.96
N SER A 335 33.38 -18.49 -14.67
CA SER A 335 34.75 -18.99 -14.68
C SER A 335 35.72 -17.82 -14.53
N VAL A 336 36.70 -17.94 -13.65
CA VAL A 336 37.72 -16.91 -13.44
C VAL A 336 39.07 -17.57 -13.28
N THR A 337 40.08 -17.03 -13.96
CA THR A 337 41.48 -17.44 -13.85
C THR A 337 42.29 -16.27 -13.35
N PHE A 338 42.85 -16.41 -12.15
CA PHE A 338 43.77 -15.45 -11.55
C PHE A 338 45.17 -15.58 -12.15
N SER A 339 45.88 -14.47 -12.28
CA SER A 339 47.29 -14.43 -12.73
C SER A 339 48.26 -15.03 -11.70
N ALA A 340 47.89 -15.02 -10.42
CA ALA A 340 48.57 -15.71 -9.34
C ALA A 340 47.53 -16.45 -8.49
N ALA A 341 47.87 -17.62 -7.96
CA ALA A 341 46.95 -18.41 -7.16
C ALA A 341 46.59 -17.65 -5.87
N PRO A 342 45.29 -17.48 -5.53
CA PRO A 342 44.89 -16.91 -4.25
C PRO A 342 45.45 -17.72 -3.08
N SER A 343 45.95 -17.05 -2.04
CA SER A 343 46.54 -17.69 -0.86
C SER A 343 45.59 -18.70 -0.21
N SER A 344 46.15 -19.77 0.36
CA SER A 344 45.37 -20.79 1.07
C SER A 344 44.45 -20.16 2.12
N GLY A 345 43.16 -20.47 2.06
CA GLY A 345 42.14 -19.92 2.97
C GLY A 345 41.49 -18.61 2.50
N THR A 346 41.93 -18.01 1.39
CA THR A 346 41.31 -16.79 0.85
C THR A 346 39.98 -17.14 0.19
N ALA A 347 38.86 -16.57 0.65
CA ALA A 347 37.58 -16.75 -0.02
C ALA A 347 37.60 -16.07 -1.40
N VAL A 348 37.22 -16.82 -2.44
CA VAL A 348 36.92 -16.28 -3.77
C VAL A 348 35.43 -15.98 -3.78
N THR A 349 35.07 -14.72 -3.62
CA THR A 349 33.67 -14.29 -3.52
C THR A 349 33.20 -13.69 -4.83
N THR A 350 31.97 -14.01 -5.21
CA THR A 350 31.29 -13.44 -6.37
C THR A 350 30.10 -12.64 -5.90
N THR A 351 30.00 -11.39 -6.34
CA THR A 351 28.85 -10.51 -6.13
C THR A 351 28.19 -10.24 -7.47
N SER A 352 26.86 -10.29 -7.52
CA SER A 352 26.06 -10.02 -8.72
C SER A 352 24.78 -9.29 -8.36
N ARG A 353 24.19 -8.55 -9.30
CA ARG A 353 22.87 -7.95 -9.09
C ARG A 353 21.80 -8.62 -9.93
N TRP A 354 20.59 -8.68 -9.38
CA TRP A 354 19.43 -9.15 -10.13
C TRP A 354 19.00 -8.10 -11.16
N ASN A 355 18.63 -8.51 -12.38
CA ASN A 355 18.24 -7.59 -13.46
C ASN A 355 16.91 -6.84 -13.26
N GLN A 356 16.34 -6.86 -12.06
CA GLN A 356 15.13 -6.12 -11.71
C GLN A 356 15.40 -5.08 -10.63
N THR A 357 14.69 -3.97 -10.73
CA THR A 357 14.71 -2.88 -9.75
C THR A 357 13.37 -2.84 -9.02
N LEU A 358 13.40 -2.84 -7.70
CA LEU A 358 12.22 -2.86 -6.84
C LEU A 358 11.99 -1.48 -6.24
N ILE A 359 10.74 -1.04 -6.19
CA ILE A 359 10.35 0.18 -5.46
C ILE A 359 10.15 -0.19 -3.99
N THR A 360 11.08 0.21 -3.14
CA THR A 360 11.11 -0.15 -1.71
C THR A 360 10.44 0.88 -0.83
N ASN A 361 10.16 2.06 -1.37
CA ASN A 361 9.58 3.16 -0.61
C ASN A 361 8.80 4.09 -1.54
N VAL A 362 7.61 4.47 -1.10
CA VAL A 362 6.77 5.47 -1.72
C VAL A 362 6.62 6.64 -0.74
N THR A 363 6.88 7.85 -1.22
CA THR A 363 6.51 9.08 -0.53
C THR A 363 5.30 9.68 -1.22
N ILE A 364 4.27 10.01 -0.45
CA ILE A 364 3.04 10.64 -0.95
C ILE A 364 3.01 12.07 -0.44
N THR A 365 2.80 13.04 -1.32
CA THR A 365 2.51 14.42 -0.92
C THR A 365 1.27 14.91 -1.64
N LEU A 366 0.26 15.31 -0.89
CA LEU A 366 -1.00 15.81 -1.44
C LEU A 366 -1.38 17.13 -0.80
N SER A 367 -1.85 18.06 -1.61
CA SER A 367 -2.32 19.37 -1.18
C SER A 367 -3.74 19.57 -1.65
N VAL A 368 -4.60 20.02 -0.76
CA VAL A 368 -6.02 20.29 -1.03
C VAL A 368 -6.41 21.66 -0.51
N GLU A 369 -7.50 22.20 -1.01
CA GLU A 369 -8.12 23.43 -0.51
C GLU A 369 -9.60 23.27 -0.19
N THR A 370 -10.17 24.18 0.59
CA THR A 370 -11.61 24.14 0.88
C THR A 370 -12.46 24.31 -0.37
N SER A 371 -13.64 23.71 -0.44
CA SER A 371 -14.54 23.86 -1.60
C SER A 371 -15.16 25.26 -1.70
N THR A 372 -15.18 26.00 -0.60
CA THR A 372 -15.65 27.39 -0.54
C THR A 372 -14.65 28.26 0.23
N PRO A 373 -14.64 29.59 0.00
CA PRO A 373 -13.86 30.53 0.79
C PRO A 373 -14.30 30.52 2.25
N ASP A 374 -13.33 30.64 3.16
CA ASP A 374 -13.60 30.74 4.60
C ASP A 374 -14.44 31.99 4.91
N PRO A 375 -15.59 31.87 5.60
CA PRO A 375 -16.47 33.01 5.94
C PRO A 375 -15.84 34.10 6.81
N GLN A 376 -14.72 33.81 7.49
CA GLN A 376 -13.97 34.77 8.29
C GLN A 376 -12.94 35.54 7.48
N THR A 377 -12.16 34.84 6.66
CA THR A 377 -11.00 35.41 5.95
C THR A 377 -11.27 35.74 4.48
N GLY A 378 -12.34 35.18 3.90
CA GLY A 378 -12.66 35.29 2.47
C GLY A 378 -11.68 34.54 1.55
N GLN A 379 -10.80 33.71 2.12
CA GLN A 379 -9.76 32.98 1.39
C GLN A 379 -10.01 31.48 1.44
N TYR A 380 -9.57 30.76 0.42
CA TYR A 380 -9.54 29.30 0.44
C TYR A 380 -8.48 28.82 1.42
N GLN A 381 -8.87 27.92 2.32
CA GLN A 381 -7.95 27.35 3.29
C GLN A 381 -7.27 26.14 2.66
N LYS A 382 -5.94 26.08 2.73
CA LYS A 382 -5.14 25.03 2.12
C LYS A 382 -4.58 24.09 3.18
N MET A 383 -4.38 22.84 2.81
CA MET A 383 -3.70 21.85 3.63
C MET A 383 -2.84 20.95 2.76
N THR A 384 -1.61 20.72 3.21
CA THR A 384 -0.71 19.72 2.63
C THR A 384 -0.47 18.62 3.64
N LYS A 385 -0.53 17.36 3.18
CA LYS A 385 -0.12 16.19 3.96
C LYS A 385 0.93 15.43 3.18
N SER A 386 2.01 15.06 3.87
CA SER A 386 3.04 14.20 3.33
C SER A 386 3.16 12.95 4.20
N LEU A 387 3.18 11.79 3.55
CA LEU A 387 3.54 10.51 4.14
C LEU A 387 4.89 10.12 3.58
N LEU A 388 5.91 10.25 4.43
CA LEU A 388 7.26 9.84 4.10
C LEU A 388 7.42 8.36 4.44
N ASN A 389 8.22 7.67 3.65
CA ASN A 389 8.69 6.32 3.98
C ASN A 389 7.61 5.23 4.03
N LEU A 390 6.66 5.22 3.11
CA LEU A 390 5.73 4.09 2.98
C LEU A 390 6.44 2.93 2.29
N ALA A 391 6.88 1.96 3.09
CA ALA A 391 7.53 0.75 2.61
C ALA A 391 6.47 -0.32 2.25
N PRO A 392 6.41 -0.78 0.99
CA PRO A 392 5.53 -1.88 0.61
C PRO A 392 6.06 -3.19 1.20
N ARG A 393 5.35 -3.78 2.16
CA ARG A 393 5.88 -4.89 2.98
C ARG A 393 6.27 -6.09 2.13
N ASN A 394 5.44 -6.48 1.17
CA ASN A 394 5.71 -7.66 0.35
C ASN A 394 6.81 -7.41 -0.69
N VAL A 395 7.01 -6.16 -1.14
CA VAL A 395 8.15 -5.80 -1.99
C VAL A 395 9.45 -5.82 -1.19
N MET A 396 9.44 -5.42 0.09
CA MET A 396 10.60 -5.59 0.97
C MET A 396 10.93 -7.08 1.18
N THR A 397 9.92 -7.92 1.42
CA THR A 397 10.10 -9.39 1.45
C THR A 397 10.68 -9.90 0.13
N ALA A 398 10.24 -9.37 -1.02
CA ALA A 398 10.80 -9.76 -2.32
C ALA A 398 12.29 -9.41 -2.42
N LEU A 399 12.69 -8.23 -1.93
CA LEU A 399 14.09 -7.83 -1.89
C LEU A 399 14.93 -8.75 -1.01
N GLU A 400 14.43 -9.12 0.18
CA GLU A 400 15.11 -10.04 1.09
C GLU A 400 15.27 -11.45 0.49
N LEU A 401 14.22 -11.97 -0.14
CA LEU A 401 14.24 -13.25 -0.85
C LEU A 401 15.22 -13.21 -2.01
N ALA A 402 15.26 -12.12 -2.78
CA ALA A 402 16.18 -11.93 -3.88
C ALA A 402 17.64 -11.86 -3.40
N ASN A 403 17.92 -11.13 -2.30
CA ASN A 403 19.26 -11.05 -1.71
C ASN A 403 19.74 -12.41 -1.18
N SER A 404 18.80 -13.30 -0.84
CA SER A 404 19.05 -14.66 -0.34
C SER A 404 18.98 -15.73 -1.45
N ALA A 405 18.90 -15.34 -2.73
CA ALA A 405 18.74 -16.22 -3.90
C ALA A 405 17.53 -17.18 -3.86
N PHE A 406 16.47 -16.86 -3.11
CA PHE A 406 15.22 -17.65 -3.07
C PHE A 406 14.24 -17.25 -4.19
N MET A 407 14.71 -17.28 -5.44
CA MET A 407 13.97 -16.80 -6.62
C MET A 407 12.71 -17.62 -6.94
N ARG A 408 12.61 -18.85 -6.44
CA ARG A 408 11.41 -19.69 -6.56
C ARG A 408 10.19 -19.13 -5.83
N ARG A 409 10.40 -18.25 -4.84
CA ARG A 409 9.35 -17.54 -4.09
C ARG A 409 9.10 -16.12 -4.63
N LEU A 410 9.73 -15.74 -5.73
CA LEU A 410 9.40 -14.50 -6.42
C LEU A 410 8.46 -14.84 -7.58
N GLN A 411 7.25 -14.30 -7.47
CA GLN A 411 6.23 -14.39 -8.50
C GLN A 411 6.48 -13.30 -9.55
N PRO A 412 6.35 -13.60 -10.85
CA PRO A 412 6.41 -12.57 -11.87
C PRO A 412 5.21 -11.63 -11.77
N THR A 413 5.31 -10.47 -12.42
CA THR A 413 4.14 -9.62 -12.64
C THR A 413 3.16 -10.33 -13.57
N PRO A 414 1.85 -10.31 -13.28
CA PRO A 414 0.85 -10.80 -14.21
C PRO A 414 1.00 -10.18 -15.61
N PRO A 415 0.81 -10.96 -16.68
CA PRO A 415 0.83 -10.43 -18.04
C PRO A 415 -0.30 -9.42 -18.22
N ASN A 416 -0.14 -8.53 -19.20
CA ASN A 416 -1.07 -7.45 -19.56
C ASN A 416 -1.13 -6.26 -18.57
N LEU A 417 -0.33 -6.26 -17.51
CA LEU A 417 -0.15 -5.07 -16.68
C LEU A 417 0.99 -4.17 -17.22
N PRO A 418 0.89 -2.83 -17.12
CA PRO A 418 -0.24 -2.08 -16.56
C PRO A 418 -1.46 -2.10 -17.49
N LEU A 419 -2.66 -2.10 -16.90
CA LEU A 419 -3.90 -1.96 -17.67
C LEU A 419 -4.07 -0.50 -18.08
N SER A 420 -4.54 -0.28 -19.31
CA SER A 420 -4.83 1.04 -19.86
C SER A 420 -6.12 1.65 -19.37
#